data_AF-A0A1H9PAY8-F1
#
_entry.id   AF-A0A1H9PAY8-F1
#
_cell.length_a   1.000
_cell.length_b   1.000
_cell.length_c   1.000
_cell.angle_alpha   90.00
_cell.angle_beta   90.00
_cell.angle_gamma   90.00
#
_symmetry.space_group_name_H-M   'P 1'
#
loop_
_entity.id
_entity.type
_entity.pdbx_description
1 polymer ?
#
loop_
_entity_poly.entity_id
_entity_poly.type
_entity_poly.pdbx_seq_one_letter_code
_entity_poly.pdbx_strand_id
1 'polypeptide(L)'
;MNVYLISGLGADRRIFGKLKFPENTVINHIDWIPPQPKEKLANYAQRLSEIIDPSKPFAIIGVSFGGMIAVEIAKVLSPVVTIIISSSLKSSHLPISYQLAGKLNLLPLIPASLLKSSNKLTQNYFFGIKTAVEKKLLSKIVNDTDAQFLNGLLGLF
;
A
#
# COMPACT_ATOMS: atom_id res chain seq x y z
N MET A 1 -6.38 -11.88 -18.44
CA MET A 1 -6.68 -10.52 -17.94
C MET A 1 -5.51 -10.02 -17.09
N ASN A 2 -5.15 -8.74 -17.17
CA ASN A 2 -4.09 -8.18 -16.31
C ASN A 2 -4.62 -7.91 -14.90
N VAL A 3 -3.83 -8.23 -13.88
CA VAL A 3 -4.12 -7.91 -12.47
C VAL A 3 -2.91 -7.17 -11.90
N TYR A 4 -3.12 -5.95 -11.44
CA TYR A 4 -2.10 -5.10 -10.84
C TYR A 4 -2.20 -5.14 -9.32
N LEU A 5 -1.11 -5.48 -8.65
CA LEU A 5 -1.05 -5.67 -7.19
C LEU A 5 -0.26 -4.53 -6.54
N ILE A 6 -0.90 -3.81 -5.61
CA ILE A 6 -0.32 -2.69 -4.86
C ILE A 6 -0.18 -3.06 -3.39
N SER A 7 1.05 -3.20 -2.91
CA SER A 7 1.32 -3.58 -1.52
C SER A 7 0.89 -2.51 -0.51
N GLY A 8 0.88 -2.84 0.78
CA GLY A 8 0.69 -1.84 1.84
C GLY A 8 1.94 -0.96 2.02
N LEU A 9 1.79 0.10 2.81
CA LEU A 9 2.91 0.97 3.21
C LEU A 9 4.01 0.14 3.87
N GLY A 10 5.23 0.21 3.34
CA GLY A 10 6.38 -0.54 3.86
C GLY A 10 6.33 -2.04 3.63
N ALA A 11 5.44 -2.49 2.75
CA ALA A 11 5.43 -3.85 2.24
C ALA A 11 5.81 -3.87 0.76
N ASP A 12 6.25 -5.04 0.29
CA ASP A 12 6.53 -5.27 -1.14
C ASP A 12 5.74 -6.47 -1.66
N ARG A 13 6.02 -6.84 -2.92
CA ARG A 13 5.38 -7.94 -3.65
C ARG A 13 5.27 -9.26 -2.86
N ARG A 14 6.18 -9.53 -1.91
CA ARG A 14 6.22 -10.79 -1.15
C ARG A 14 4.96 -11.03 -0.32
N ILE A 15 4.20 -10.00 0.05
CA ILE A 15 2.95 -10.17 0.81
C ILE A 15 1.86 -10.90 0.02
N PHE A 16 1.96 -10.90 -1.31
CA PHE A 16 1.01 -11.56 -2.20
C PHE A 16 1.37 -13.02 -2.50
N GLY A 17 2.50 -13.52 -1.99
CA GLY A 17 3.05 -14.83 -2.37
C GLY A 17 2.17 -16.04 -2.02
N LYS A 18 1.13 -15.86 -1.19
CA LYS A 18 0.14 -16.90 -0.87
C LYS A 18 -1.17 -16.77 -1.67
N LEU A 19 -1.35 -15.70 -2.45
CA LEU A 19 -2.54 -15.52 -3.28
C LEU A 19 -2.48 -16.48 -4.49
N LYS A 20 -3.62 -17.06 -4.84
CA LYS A 20 -3.81 -17.88 -6.02
C LYS A 20 -4.71 -17.15 -7.00
N PHE A 21 -4.35 -17.20 -8.27
CA PHE A 21 -5.08 -16.55 -9.35
C PHE A 21 -5.46 -17.58 -10.42
N PRO A 22 -6.53 -17.33 -11.20
CA PRO A 22 -6.85 -18.16 -12.36
C PRO A 22 -5.69 -18.26 -13.35
N GLU A 23 -5.57 -19.37 -14.08
CA GLU A 23 -4.46 -19.64 -15.00
C GLU A 23 -4.30 -18.58 -16.09
N ASN A 24 -5.40 -17.94 -16.53
CA ASN A 24 -5.41 -16.92 -17.58
C ASN A 24 -5.19 -15.48 -17.06
N THR A 25 -4.58 -15.34 -15.89
CA THR A 25 -4.29 -14.04 -15.26
C THR A 25 -2.80 -13.70 -15.36
N VAL A 26 -2.51 -12.49 -15.86
CA VAL A 26 -1.15 -11.93 -15.87
C VAL A 26 -1.00 -11.04 -14.64
N ILE A 27 -0.10 -11.41 -13.74
CA ILE A 27 0.14 -10.70 -12.48
C ILE A 27 1.24 -9.65 -12.67
N ASN A 28 0.92 -8.41 -12.36
CA ASN A 28 1.84 -7.28 -12.40
C ASN A 28 1.96 -6.70 -10.99
N HIS A 29 3.15 -6.74 -10.41
CA HIS A 29 3.41 -6.07 -9.13
C HIS A 29 3.76 -4.61 -9.38
N ILE A 30 3.04 -3.71 -8.72
CA ILE A 30 3.34 -2.28 -8.76
C ILE A 30 4.40 -2.01 -7.69
N ASP A 31 5.61 -1.72 -8.16
CA ASP A 31 6.66 -1.19 -7.30
C ASP A 31 6.38 0.30 -7.06
N TRP A 32 6.60 0.75 -5.83
CA TRP A 32 6.36 2.14 -5.48
C TRP A 32 7.40 3.08 -6.10
N ILE A 33 6.98 4.32 -6.40
CA ILE A 33 7.87 5.39 -6.87
C ILE A 33 8.10 6.41 -5.75
N PRO A 34 9.24 7.14 -5.74
CA PRO A 34 9.46 8.22 -4.78
C PRO A 34 8.35 9.28 -4.84
N PRO A 35 7.73 9.64 -3.70
CA PRO A 35 6.78 10.74 -3.65
C PRO A 35 7.50 12.08 -3.82
N GLN A 36 6.80 13.05 -4.39
CA GLN A 36 7.27 14.43 -4.53
C GLN A 36 6.95 15.26 -3.28
N PRO A 37 7.71 16.34 -3.00
CA PRO A 37 7.42 17.22 -1.88
C PRO A 37 6.00 17.80 -1.95
N LYS A 38 5.23 17.67 -0.85
CA LYS A 38 3.85 18.17 -0.72
C LYS A 38 2.89 17.61 -1.77
N GLU A 39 3.20 16.43 -2.31
CA GLU A 39 2.34 15.74 -3.25
C GLU A 39 1.06 15.24 -2.55
N LYS A 40 -0.10 15.41 -3.19
CA LYS A 40 -1.36 14.85 -2.69
C LYS A 40 -1.48 13.39 -3.11
N LEU A 41 -2.16 12.58 -2.29
CA LEU A 41 -2.45 11.17 -2.59
C LEU A 41 -2.94 10.93 -4.02
N ALA A 42 -3.88 11.74 -4.51
CA ALA A 42 -4.43 11.61 -5.86
C ALA A 42 -3.39 11.85 -6.96
N ASN A 43 -2.49 12.83 -6.79
CA ASN A 43 -1.43 13.12 -7.75
C ASN A 43 -0.38 11.99 -7.76
N TYR A 44 -0.03 11.49 -6.57
CA TYR A 44 0.87 10.35 -6.45
C TYR A 44 0.28 9.09 -7.12
N ALA A 45 -1.01 8.83 -6.88
CA ALA A 45 -1.72 7.72 -7.52
C ALA A 45 -1.77 7.88 -9.05
N GLN A 46 -1.98 9.10 -9.56
CA GLN A 46 -1.93 9.37 -10.99
C GLN A 46 -0.55 9.04 -11.59
N ARG A 47 0.54 9.51 -10.96
CA ARG A 47 1.91 9.18 -11.40
C ARG A 47 2.19 7.69 -11.32
N LEU A 48 1.80 7.04 -10.23
CA LEU A 48 1.96 5.59 -10.07
C LEU A 48 1.17 4.81 -11.12
N SER A 49 0.06 5.35 -11.61
CA SER A 49 -0.78 4.69 -12.62
C SER A 49 -0.15 4.64 -14.02
N GLU A 50 0.90 5.41 -14.30
CA GLU A 50 1.56 5.44 -15.61
C GLU A 50 2.16 4.10 -16.05
N ILE A 51 2.44 3.20 -15.10
CA ILE A 51 2.96 1.84 -15.37
C ILE A 51 1.85 0.86 -15.78
N ILE A 52 0.58 1.23 -15.59
CA ILE A 52 -0.57 0.39 -15.91
C ILE A 52 -0.89 0.59 -17.38
N ASP A 53 -0.96 -0.49 -18.15
CA ASP A 53 -1.49 -0.49 -19.52
C ASP A 53 -3.04 -0.51 -19.49
N PRO A 54 -3.73 0.60 -19.82
CA PRO A 54 -5.18 0.65 -19.84
C PRO A 54 -5.76 0.19 -21.19
N SER A 55 -4.94 -0.18 -22.18
CA SER A 55 -5.42 -0.58 -23.51
C SER A 55 -6.16 -1.93 -23.51
N LYS A 56 -6.03 -2.70 -22.42
CA LYS A 56 -6.67 -4.01 -22.23
C LYS A 56 -7.44 -4.02 -20.90
N PRO A 57 -8.54 -4.80 -20.80
CA PRO A 57 -9.24 -4.99 -19.53
C PRO A 57 -8.29 -5.47 -18.42
N PHE A 58 -8.36 -4.80 -17.28
CA PHE A 58 -7.51 -5.07 -16.14
C PHE A 58 -8.24 -4.89 -14.81
N ALA A 59 -7.66 -5.48 -13.76
CA ALA A 59 -8.10 -5.35 -12.38
C ALA A 59 -6.98 -4.80 -11.51
N ILE A 60 -7.34 -4.16 -10.39
CA ILE A 60 -6.38 -3.69 -9.39
C ILE A 60 -6.72 -4.35 -8.05
N ILE A 61 -5.70 -4.82 -7.32
CA ILE A 61 -5.82 -5.30 -5.95
C ILE A 61 -4.85 -4.53 -5.07
N GLY A 62 -5.36 -3.86 -4.05
CA GLY A 62 -4.56 -3.09 -3.12
C GLY A 62 -4.77 -3.50 -1.66
N VAL A 63 -3.69 -3.55 -0.88
CA VAL A 63 -3.76 -3.88 0.56
C VAL A 63 -3.48 -2.63 1.38
N SER A 64 -4.31 -2.35 2.39
CA SER A 64 -4.12 -1.21 3.30
C SER A 64 -3.91 0.10 2.52
N PHE A 65 -2.79 0.81 2.70
CA PHE A 65 -2.44 2.00 1.93
C PHE A 65 -2.47 1.78 0.40
N GLY A 66 -2.01 0.63 -0.09
CA GLY A 66 -2.11 0.27 -1.51
C GLY A 66 -3.56 0.18 -2.01
N GLY A 67 -4.50 -0.16 -1.13
CA GLY A 67 -5.94 -0.12 -1.44
C GLY A 67 -6.46 1.31 -1.60
N MET A 68 -5.99 2.26 -0.80
CA MET A 68 -6.35 3.68 -0.96
C MET A 68 -5.83 4.22 -2.29
N ILE A 69 -4.59 3.86 -2.65
CA ILE A 69 -4.00 4.18 -3.94
C ILE A 69 -4.79 3.53 -5.09
N ALA A 70 -5.16 2.25 -4.97
CA ALA A 70 -5.98 1.57 -5.97
C ALA A 70 -7.33 2.28 -6.20
N VAL A 71 -7.94 2.83 -5.14
CA VAL A 71 -9.17 3.64 -5.25
C VAL A 71 -8.93 4.93 -6.02
N GLU A 72 -7.84 5.65 -5.76
CA GLU A 72 -7.50 6.86 -6.52
C GLU A 72 -7.18 6.55 -7.99
N ILE A 73 -6.44 5.47 -8.27
CA ILE A 73 -6.17 5.02 -9.64
C ILE A 73 -7.47 4.63 -10.36
N ALA A 74 -8.41 3.99 -9.67
CA ALA A 74 -9.67 3.57 -10.27
C ALA A 74 -10.53 4.75 -10.76
N LYS A 75 -10.38 5.94 -10.17
CA LYS A 75 -11.07 7.16 -10.63
C LYS A 75 -10.57 7.65 -11.98
N VAL A 76 -9.32 7.34 -12.35
CA VAL A 76 -8.69 7.83 -13.58
C VAL A 76 -8.61 6.76 -14.68
N LEU A 77 -8.40 5.49 -14.34
CA LEU A 77 -8.20 4.42 -15.34
C LEU A 77 -9.36 3.42 -15.48
N SER A 78 -10.41 3.52 -14.66
CA SER A 78 -11.63 2.70 -14.75
C SER A 78 -11.38 1.18 -14.96
N PRO A 79 -10.67 0.50 -14.04
CA PRO A 79 -10.46 -0.94 -14.11
C PRO A 79 -11.79 -1.70 -14.10
N VAL A 80 -11.80 -2.93 -14.63
CA VAL A 80 -12.97 -3.83 -14.59
C VAL A 80 -13.39 -4.11 -13.15
N VAL A 81 -12.41 -4.26 -12.26
CA VAL A 81 -12.64 -4.45 -10.83
C VAL A 81 -11.49 -3.90 -10.01
N THR A 82 -11.83 -3.24 -8.91
CA THR A 82 -10.89 -2.79 -7.88
C THR A 82 -11.19 -3.53 -6.59
N ILE A 83 -10.24 -4.31 -6.10
CA ILE A 83 -10.33 -5.06 -4.84
C ILE A 83 -9.43 -4.36 -3.83
N ILE A 84 -9.97 -4.02 -2.66
CA ILE A 84 -9.19 -3.46 -1.55
C ILE A 84 -9.28 -4.38 -0.34
N ILE A 85 -8.14 -4.66 0.30
CA ILE A 85 -8.02 -5.61 1.41
C ILE A 85 -7.51 -4.87 2.65
N SER A 86 -8.21 -5.00 3.77
CA SER A 86 -7.85 -4.34 5.04
C SER A 86 -7.50 -2.86 4.87
N SER A 87 -8.36 -2.15 4.11
CA SER A 87 -8.14 -0.80 3.62
C SER A 87 -9.38 0.07 3.84
N SER A 88 -9.33 1.33 3.44
CA SER A 88 -10.44 2.28 3.56
C SER A 88 -10.78 2.90 2.21
N LEU A 89 -12.06 2.83 1.84
CA LEU A 89 -12.58 3.40 0.59
C LEU A 89 -12.66 4.94 0.63
N LYS A 90 -12.94 5.51 1.80
CA LYS A 90 -13.11 6.95 2.03
C LYS A 90 -12.32 7.37 3.25
N SER A 91 -11.83 8.60 3.26
CA SER A 91 -11.14 9.19 4.43
C SER A 91 -12.02 9.19 5.68
N SER A 92 -13.35 9.37 5.52
CA SER A 92 -14.32 9.32 6.62
C SER A 92 -14.46 7.95 7.27
N HIS A 93 -14.01 6.87 6.62
CA HIS A 93 -14.04 5.51 7.19
C HIS A 93 -12.80 5.22 8.06
N LEU A 94 -11.80 6.09 8.06
CA LEU A 94 -10.65 5.97 8.94
C LEU A 94 -11.04 6.37 10.37
N PRO A 95 -10.37 5.80 11.40
CA PRO A 95 -10.51 6.29 12.77
C PRO A 95 -10.31 7.82 12.85
N ILE A 96 -11.09 8.50 13.70
CA ILE A 96 -11.03 9.96 13.84
C ILE A 96 -9.60 10.43 14.17
N SER A 97 -8.86 9.66 14.99
CA SER A 97 -7.46 9.93 15.30
C SER A 97 -6.58 10.00 14.05
N TYR A 98 -6.79 9.12 13.07
CA TYR A 98 -6.04 9.11 11.82
C TYR A 98 -6.45 10.27 10.91
N GLN A 99 -7.74 10.59 10.86
CA GLN A 99 -8.23 11.76 10.13
C GLN A 99 -7.63 13.06 10.67
N LEU A 100 -7.56 13.20 12.00
CA LEU A 100 -6.94 14.36 12.65
C LEU A 100 -5.43 14.40 12.42
N ALA A 101 -4.74 13.26 12.54
CA ALA A 101 -3.31 13.17 12.30
C ALA A 101 -2.93 13.58 10.86
N GLY A 102 -3.73 13.19 9.85
CA GLY A 102 -3.56 13.65 8.47
C GLY A 102 -3.81 15.16 8.34
N LYS A 103 -4.94 15.67 8.85
CA LYS A 103 -5.29 17.10 8.80
C LYS A 103 -4.25 18.01 9.46
N LEU A 104 -3.62 17.54 10.54
CA LEU A 104 -2.59 18.26 11.28
C LEU A 104 -1.18 17.98 10.73
N ASN A 105 -1.05 17.21 9.66
CA ASN A 105 0.22 16.80 9.05
C ASN A 105 1.21 16.18 10.06
N LEU A 106 0.68 15.35 10.97
CA LEU A 106 1.46 14.70 12.03
C LEU A 106 2.07 13.37 11.58
N LEU A 107 1.54 12.75 10.52
CA LEU A 107 2.00 11.45 10.04
C LEU A 107 3.47 11.46 9.58
N PRO A 108 3.97 12.49 8.86
CA PRO A 108 5.39 12.55 8.49
C PRO A 108 6.36 12.73 9.67
N LEU A 109 5.84 13.11 10.85
CA LEU A 109 6.64 13.28 12.06
C LEU A 109 6.88 11.96 12.79
N ILE A 110 6.21 10.87 12.40
CA ILE A 110 6.41 9.55 13.00
C ILE A 110 7.86 9.10 12.71
N PRO A 111 8.68 8.84 13.76
CA PRO A 111 10.03 8.36 13.56
C PRO A 111 10.05 7.06 12.76
N ALA A 112 10.89 7.02 11.72
CA ALA A 112 11.01 5.83 10.88
C ALA A 112 11.46 4.59 11.66
N SER A 113 12.14 4.77 12.80
CA SER A 113 12.47 3.68 13.73
C SER A 113 11.25 2.99 14.33
N LEU A 114 10.14 3.71 14.54
CA LEU A 114 8.87 3.12 14.99
C LEU A 114 8.19 2.34 13.85
N LEU A 115 8.23 2.86 12.62
CA LEU A 115 7.70 2.17 11.45
C LEU A 115 8.51 0.90 11.12
N LYS A 116 9.83 0.95 11.36
CA LYS A 116 10.75 -0.17 11.20
C LYS A 116 10.83 -1.09 12.42
N SER A 117 10.09 -0.79 13.48
CA SER A 117 10.10 -1.61 14.69
C SER A 117 9.33 -2.90 14.43
N SER A 118 10.06 -4.01 14.29
CA SER A 118 9.50 -5.36 14.25
C SER A 118 9.45 -5.98 15.66
N ASN A 119 8.86 -5.27 16.63
CA ASN A 119 8.66 -5.82 17.97
C ASN A 119 7.38 -6.70 18.03
N LYS A 120 7.26 -7.59 19.02
CA LYS A 120 6.14 -8.56 19.11
C LYS A 120 4.75 -7.90 19.04
N LEU A 121 4.64 -6.67 19.53
CA LEU A 121 3.41 -5.88 19.49
C LEU A 121 3.01 -5.54 18.05
N THR A 122 3.92 -4.98 17.24
CA THR A 122 3.63 -4.62 15.84
C THR A 122 3.35 -5.86 14.98
N GLN A 123 4.14 -6.91 15.16
CA GLN A 123 4.01 -8.15 14.41
C GLN A 123 2.66 -8.85 14.63
N ASN A 124 2.21 -8.96 15.88
CA ASN A 124 1.01 -9.74 16.19
C ASN A 124 -0.28 -8.90 16.11
N TYR A 125 -0.25 -7.64 16.54
CA TYR A 125 -1.45 -6.80 16.59
C TYR A 125 -1.80 -6.20 15.22
N PHE A 126 -0.81 -5.68 14.49
CA PHE A 126 -1.06 -5.01 13.20
C PHE A 126 -1.01 -5.96 12.01
N PHE A 127 -0.13 -6.97 12.04
CA PHE A 127 0.08 -7.88 10.90
C PHE A 127 -0.47 -9.29 11.10
N GLY A 128 -1.02 -9.60 12.29
CA GLY A 128 -1.66 -10.89 12.56
C GLY A 128 -0.74 -12.11 12.42
N ILE A 129 0.56 -11.93 12.61
CA ILE A 129 1.57 -12.98 12.38
C ILE A 129 1.43 -14.10 13.40
N LYS A 130 1.35 -15.35 12.92
CA LYS A 130 1.18 -16.55 13.77
C LYS A 130 2.35 -17.52 13.68
N THR A 131 3.06 -17.55 12.55
CA THR A 131 4.13 -18.53 12.30
C THR A 131 5.52 -17.90 12.28
N ALA A 132 6.54 -18.72 12.56
CA ALA A 132 7.95 -18.30 12.47
C ALA A 132 8.34 -17.88 11.03
N VAL A 133 7.73 -18.52 10.02
CA VAL A 133 7.96 -18.19 8.60
C VAL A 133 7.42 -16.80 8.28
N GLU A 134 6.20 -16.48 8.70
CA GLU A 134 5.59 -15.15 8.50
C GLU A 134 6.35 -14.07 9.26
N LYS A 135 6.81 -14.36 10.48
CA LYS A 135 7.68 -13.46 11.24
C LYS A 135 8.97 -13.16 10.48
N LYS A 136 9.65 -14.19 9.97
CA LYS A 136 10.89 -14.02 9.19
C LYS A 136 10.64 -13.23 7.92
N LEU A 137 9.51 -13.44 7.26
CA LEU A 137 9.12 -12.69 6.07
C LEU A 137 8.88 -11.21 6.39
N LEU A 138 8.07 -10.90 7.40
CA LEU A 138 7.80 -9.51 7.79
C LEU A 138 9.09 -8.81 8.21
N SER A 139 9.94 -9.44 9.03
CA SER A 139 11.21 -8.85 9.43
C SER A 139 12.09 -8.51 8.22
N LYS A 140 12.13 -9.36 7.18
CA LYS A 140 12.84 -9.04 5.94
C LYS A 140 12.23 -7.84 5.22
N ILE A 141 10.91 -7.83 5.04
CA ILE A 141 10.19 -6.72 4.41
C ILE A 141 10.45 -5.39 5.11
N VAL A 142 10.35 -5.36 6.44
CA VAL A 142 10.56 -4.16 7.24
C VAL A 142 12.01 -3.68 7.16
N ASN A 143 12.99 -4.59 7.17
CA ASN A 143 14.40 -4.25 7.07
C ASN A 143 14.79 -3.72 5.68
N ASP A 144 14.23 -4.31 4.62
CA ASP A 144 14.51 -3.95 3.22
C ASP A 144 13.83 -2.63 2.81
N THR A 145 12.83 -2.18 3.58
CA THR A 145 12.09 -0.95 3.29
C THR A 145 12.93 0.29 3.62
N ASP A 146 12.98 1.30 2.75
CA ASP A 146 13.66 2.56 3.06
C ASP A 146 12.84 3.47 4.00
N ALA A 147 13.52 4.07 4.98
CA ALA A 147 12.89 4.88 6.02
C ALA A 147 12.43 6.26 5.53
N GLN A 148 13.22 6.90 4.68
CA GLN A 148 12.89 8.22 4.12
C GLN A 148 11.74 8.09 3.13
N PHE A 149 11.75 7.01 2.36
CA PHE A 149 10.69 6.62 1.46
C PHE A 149 9.34 6.45 2.17
N LEU A 150 9.31 5.74 3.30
CA LEU A 150 8.12 5.60 4.14
C LEU A 150 7.56 6.95 4.62
N ASN A 151 8.44 7.82 5.13
CA ASN A 151 8.04 9.13 5.61
C ASN A 151 7.48 10.00 4.48
N GLY A 152 8.06 9.91 3.28
CA GLY A 152 7.53 10.57 2.10
C GLY A 152 6.10 10.13 1.78
N LEU A 153 5.82 8.82 1.83
CA LEU A 153 4.46 8.29 1.59
C LEU A 153 3.45 8.72 2.65
N LEU A 154 3.88 8.86 3.91
CA LEU A 154 3.02 9.41 4.99
C LEU A 154 2.68 10.88 4.78
N GLY A 155 3.44 11.62 3.97
CA GLY A 155 3.17 13.01 3.59
C GLY A 155 2.07 13.18 2.53
N LEU A 156 1.50 12.10 2.02
CA LEU A 156 0.44 12.13 1.01
C LEU A 156 -0.97 12.35 1.59
N PHE A 157 -1.12 12.26 2.91
CA PHE A 157 -2.39 12.34 3.65
C PHE A 157 -2.89 13.77 3.91
#